data_AF-A0A847WD40-F1
#
_entry.id   AF-A0A847WD40-F1
#
_cell.length_a   1.000
_cell.length_b   1.000
_cell.length_c   1.000
_cell.angle_alpha   90.00
_cell.angle_beta   90.00
_cell.angle_gamma   90.00
#
_symmetry.space_group_name_H-M   'P 1'
#
loop_
_entity.id
_entity.type
_entity.pdbx_description
1 polymer ?
#
loop_
_entity_poly.entity_id
_entity_poly.type
_entity_poly.pdbx_seq_one_letter_code
_entity_poly.pdbx_strand_id
1 'polypeptide(L)' 'MKYEFHRIEKKWQTIWEEKKTFAASNNSDKPKFYGLVEFPYPSGEGLHVGHPRPYTAMDIIARKYRM' A
#
# COMPACT_ATOMS: atom_id res chain seq x y z
N MET A 1 18.34 -19.99 10.56
CA MET A 1 16.90 -19.72 10.75
C MET A 1 16.34 -19.29 9.39
N LYS A 2 15.22 -19.86 8.92
CA LYS A 2 14.66 -19.57 7.58
C LYS A 2 13.67 -18.39 7.64
N TYR A 3 13.67 -17.54 6.61
CA TYR A 3 12.73 -16.45 6.48
C TYR A 3 11.39 -16.96 5.91
N GLU A 4 10.34 -16.92 6.74
CA GLU A 4 9.00 -17.41 6.40
C GLU A 4 8.10 -16.25 5.94
N PHE A 5 8.34 -15.75 4.72
CA PHE A 5 7.66 -14.56 4.17
C PHE A 5 6.13 -14.70 4.17
N HIS A 6 5.60 -15.86 3.78
CA HIS A 6 4.15 -16.09 3.71
C HIS A 6 3.44 -15.82 5.04
N ARG A 7 4.06 -16.24 6.16
CA ARG A 7 3.54 -15.99 7.51
C ARG A 7 3.68 -14.52 7.92
N ILE A 8 4.81 -13.91 7.59
CA ILE A 8 5.15 -12.54 8.01
C ILE A 8 4.29 -11.52 7.26
N GLU A 9 4.17 -11.65 5.94
CA GLU A 9 3.37 -10.78 5.09
C GLU A 9 1.89 -10.81 5.49
N LYS A 10 1.32 -12.01 5.66
CA LYS A 10 -0.07 -12.17 6.07
C LYS A 10 -0.35 -11.53 7.43
N LYS A 11 0.54 -11.75 8.41
CA LYS A 11 0.43 -11.15 9.75
C LYS A 11 0.34 -9.62 9.67
N TRP A 12 1.24 -8.98 8.92
CA TRP A 12 1.28 -7.52 8.85
C TRP A 12 0.11 -6.93 8.06
N GLN A 13 -0.29 -7.56 6.95
CA GLN A 13 -1.48 -7.16 6.20
C GLN A 13 -2.74 -7.20 7.07
N THR A 14 -2.93 -8.26 7.85
CA THR A 14 -4.05 -8.38 8.81
C THR A 14 -4.02 -7.25 9.85
N ILE A 15 -2.87 -6.99 10.47
CA ILE A 15 -2.74 -5.91 11.45
C ILE A 15 -3.04 -4.54 10.84
N TRP A 16 -2.58 -4.28 9.60
CA TRP A 16 -2.82 -3.01 8.94
C TRP A 16 -4.30 -2.78 8.62
N GLU A 17 -4.98 -3.83 8.18
CA GLU A 17 -6.42 -3.83 7.90
C GLU A 17 -7.22 -3.57 9.18
N GLU A 18 -7.01 -4.38 10.23
CA GLU A 18 -7.72 -4.28 11.50
C GLU A 18 -7.54 -2.90 12.16
N LYS A 19 -6.33 -2.35 12.10
CA LYS A 19 -6.01 -1.04 12.67
C LYS A 19 -6.33 0.12 11.74
N LYS A 20 -6.81 -0.12 10.52
CA LYS A 20 -7.01 0.89 9.49
C LYS A 20 -5.79 1.79 9.31
N THR A 21 -4.59 1.19 9.28
CA THR A 21 -3.28 1.89 9.40
C THR A 21 -3.08 2.96 8.32
N PHE A 22 -3.67 2.76 7.14
CA PHE A 22 -3.57 3.65 5.98
C PHE A 22 -4.84 4.44 5.69
N ALA A 23 -5.86 4.38 6.56
CA ALA A 23 -7.04 5.23 6.42
C ALA A 23 -6.65 6.70 6.67
N ALA A 24 -6.87 7.55 5.66
CA ALA A 24 -6.60 8.98 5.77
C ALA A 24 -7.67 9.69 6.62
N SER A 25 -7.24 10.69 7.39
CA SER A 25 -8.12 11.58 8.18
C SER A 25 -7.85 13.03 7.78
N ASN A 26 -8.91 13.85 7.79
CA ASN A 26 -8.78 15.29 7.56
C ASN A 26 -8.24 16.05 8.79
N ASN A 27 -8.20 15.40 9.96
CA ASN A 27 -7.83 16.01 11.23
C ASN A 27 -6.39 15.64 11.59
N SER A 28 -5.42 16.16 10.84
CA SER A 28 -3.99 15.99 11.12
C SER A 28 -3.25 17.30 10.95
N ASP A 29 -2.35 17.60 11.88
CA ASP A 29 -1.43 18.75 11.81
C ASP A 29 -0.25 18.51 10.86
N LYS A 30 -0.10 17.29 10.33
CA LYS A 30 0.92 16.97 9.33
C LYS A 30 0.54 17.54 7.95
N PRO A 31 1.51 17.94 7.11
CA PRO A 31 1.25 18.35 5.74
C PRO A 31 0.48 17.28 4.95
N LYS A 32 -0.53 17.71 4.19
CA LYS A 32 -1.31 16.80 3.33
C LYS A 32 -0.44 16.30 2.17
N PHE A 33 -0.55 15.01 1.88
CA PHE A 33 0.04 14.38 0.70
C PHE A 33 -1.00 13.49 0.03
N TYR A 34 -1.12 13.61 -1.29
CA TYR A 34 -2.00 12.77 -2.10
C TYR A 34 -1.20 12.12 -3.23
N GLY A 35 -0.82 10.86 -3.02
CA GLY A 35 -0.20 10.02 -4.04
C GLY A 35 -1.28 9.28 -4.83
N LEU A 36 -1.31 9.46 -6.15
CA LEU A 36 -2.24 8.81 -7.06
C LEU A 36 -1.48 8.00 -8.10
N VAL A 37 -1.98 6.79 -8.38
CA VAL A 37 -1.59 6.01 -9.56
C VAL A 37 -2.86 5.74 -10.36
N GLU A 38 -2.73 5.64 -11.67
CA GLU A 38 -3.83 5.32 -12.58
C GLU A 38 -4.52 4.02 -12.14
N PHE A 39 -5.84 4.10 -11.96
CA PHE A 39 -6.64 2.91 -11.67
C PHE A 39 -6.61 1.96 -12.87
N PRO A 40 -6.48 0.65 -12.61
CA PRO A 40 -6.39 -0.32 -13.69
C PRO A 40 -7.77 -0.53 -14.32
N TYR A 41 -7.81 -0.75 -15.64
CA TYR A 41 -9.03 -1.26 -16.27
C TYR A 41 -9.32 -2.68 -15.76
N PRO A 42 -10.58 -3.05 -15.52
CA PRO A 42 -10.96 -4.40 -15.10
C PRO A 42 -10.93 -5.36 -16.29
N SER A 43 -9.75 -5.55 -16.90
CA SER A 43 -9.57 -6.19 -18.21
C SER A 43 -9.46 -7.72 -18.22
N GLY A 44 -9.74 -8.39 -17.10
CA GLY A 44 -9.74 -9.87 -17.03
C GLY A 44 -8.89 -10.43 -15.89
N GLU A 45 -7.77 -11.10 -16.19
CA GLU A 45 -6.91 -11.92 -15.30
C GLU A 45 -6.30 -11.21 -14.06
N GLY A 46 -6.76 -10.00 -13.74
CA GLY A 46 -6.28 -9.22 -12.61
C GLY A 46 -5.06 -8.39 -12.97
N LEU A 47 -4.05 -8.39 -12.10
CA LEU A 47 -2.87 -7.53 -12.25
C LEU A 47 -1.76 -8.23 -13.05
N HIS A 48 -1.45 -7.73 -14.24
CA HIS A 48 -0.18 -8.06 -14.92
C HIS A 48 1.03 -7.41 -14.23
N VAL A 49 2.24 -7.89 -14.54
CA VAL A 49 3.53 -7.44 -13.95
C VAL A 49 3.87 -5.96 -14.15
N GLY A 50 3.12 -5.26 -15.01
CA GLY A 50 3.25 -3.83 -15.22
C GLY A 50 2.58 -3.00 -14.12
N HIS A 51 1.54 -3.53 -13.45
CA HIS A 51 0.82 -2.82 -12.39
C HIS A 51 1.60 -2.68 -11.08
N PRO A 52 2.35 -3.70 -10.61
CA PRO A 52 3.18 -3.55 -9.41
C PRO A 52 4.19 -2.42 -9.53
N ARG A 53 4.72 -2.12 -10.72
CA ARG A 53 5.75 -1.08 -10.89
C ARG A 53 5.29 0.30 -10.39
N PRO A 54 4.21 0.91 -10.92
CA PRO A 54 3.76 2.20 -10.44
C PRO A 54 3.12 2.12 -9.05
N TYR A 55 2.43 1.02 -8.70
CA TYR A 55 1.81 0.87 -7.36
C TYR A 55 2.84 0.75 -6.24
N THR A 56 3.88 -0.07 -6.41
CA THR A 56 4.97 -0.20 -5.43
C THR A 56 5.78 1.08 -5.34
N ALA A 57 6.07 1.75 -6.46
CA ALA A 57 6.76 3.04 -6.44
C ALA A 57 5.98 4.08 -5.62
N MET A 58 4.67 4.20 -5.85
CA MET A 58 3.84 5.14 -5.11
C MET A 58 3.67 4.73 -3.64
N ASP A 59 3.52 3.44 -3.32
CA ASP A 59 3.44 2.95 -1.93
C ASP A 59 4.71 3.27 -1.14
N ILE A 60 5.90 3.17 -1.75
CA ILE A 60 7.17 3.59 -1.14
C ILE A 60 7.14 5.09 -0.80
N ILE A 61 6.72 5.93 -1.75
CA ILE A 61 6.63 7.38 -1.52
C ILE A 61 5.60 7.70 -0.44
N ALA A 62 4.41 7.12 -0.50
CA ALA A 62 3.35 7.31 0.48
C ALA A 62 3.80 6.94 1.91
N ARG A 63 4.52 5.81 2.06
CA ARG A 63 5.12 5.40 3.35
C ARG A 63 6.16 6.39 3.83
N LYS A 64 7.03 6.89 2.94
CA LYS A 64 8.03 7.92 3.27
C LYS A 64 7.39 9.22 3.77
N TYR A 65 6.31 9.69 3.13
CA TYR A 65 5.60 10.90 3.57
C TYR A 65 4.80 10.70 4.87
N ARG A 66 4.43 9.46 5.21
CA ARG A 66 3.71 9.15 6.46
C ARG A 66 4.62 9.19 7.70
N MET A 67 5.88 8.76 7.54
CA MET A 67 6.90 8.76 8.58
C MET A 67 7.22 10.20 8.99
#